data_AF-A0A923T1J5-F1
#
_entry.id   AF-A0A923T1J5-F1
#
_cell.length_a   1.000
_cell.length_b   1.000
_cell.length_c   1.000
_cell.angle_alpha   90.00
_cell.angle_beta   90.00
_cell.angle_gamma   90.00
#
_symmetry.space_group_name_H-M   'P 1'
#
loop_
_entity.id
_entity.type
_entity.pdbx_description
1 polymer ?
#
loop_
_entity_poly.entity_id
_entity_poly.type
_entity_poly.pdbx_seq_one_letter_code
_entity_poly.pdbx_strand_id
1 'polypeptide(L)'
;MRTLLLSLLLVFTATLVPGPARAGVFCVRNHTELQQALTAAAASPGDDEIRIREGIYTTFNGTFTYNAQTTGWLWLIGGWYTVDGNDCAQMRMDASRTILDGAGQSRVLQILLMPPAGTTQSARLGVMNLTLANGYGDPATFQRGGGVQMGSYSDGFTELWLDHVIATHNDGYFGGGADLYAKNGFVRIANSLFDHNDASTTAYGHAAITVVATPANVSPAIIIANSTFGRGRCAGNGTRGCGVGVGLPAGVHLAVLNSLFHDNAISDLNLEGMAVIGLGNGSAAADYSLIPILSGNLPLAATHAFAGDPMFVDPANGNFRLRDASPLINQGLAPLPYYPLGSADLDAQLRVRFDAVDPGPYENQTWDRIFVNGFDP
;
A
#
# COMPACT_ATOMS: atom_id res chain seq x y z
N MET A 1 -19.84 -70.90 -36.56
CA MET A 1 -18.70 -69.98 -36.81
C MET A 1 -19.12 -68.57 -36.41
N ARG A 2 -18.46 -68.06 -35.37
CA ARG A 2 -18.38 -66.69 -34.82
C ARG A 2 -19.21 -65.57 -35.46
N THR A 3 -20.19 -65.06 -34.71
CA THR A 3 -20.72 -63.69 -34.81
C THR A 3 -20.00 -62.81 -33.78
N LEU A 4 -19.27 -61.80 -34.26
CA LEU A 4 -18.52 -60.82 -33.48
C LEU A 4 -19.49 -59.72 -32.97
N LEU A 5 -19.62 -59.55 -31.65
CA LEU A 5 -20.21 -58.33 -31.07
C LEU A 5 -19.10 -57.27 -30.93
N LEU A 6 -19.18 -56.20 -31.72
CA LEU A 6 -18.42 -54.97 -31.48
C LEU A 6 -19.10 -54.19 -30.35
N SER A 7 -18.42 -54.06 -29.22
CA SER A 7 -18.82 -53.18 -28.12
C SER A 7 -18.16 -51.83 -28.33
N LEU A 8 -18.94 -50.81 -28.71
CA LEU A 8 -18.49 -49.43 -28.86
C LEU A 8 -18.45 -48.78 -27.47
N LEU A 9 -17.26 -48.61 -26.91
CA LEU A 9 -17.04 -47.93 -25.64
C LEU A 9 -17.10 -46.40 -25.87
N LEU A 10 -18.21 -45.78 -25.49
CA LEU A 10 -18.38 -44.33 -25.56
C LEU A 10 -17.61 -43.69 -24.39
N VAL A 11 -16.44 -43.10 -24.68
CA VAL A 11 -15.69 -42.29 -23.72
C VAL A 11 -16.39 -40.93 -23.61
N PHE A 12 -17.13 -40.73 -22.51
CA PHE A 12 -17.68 -39.42 -22.15
C PHE A 12 -16.52 -38.54 -21.64
N THR A 13 -15.95 -37.73 -22.52
CA THR A 13 -15.12 -36.59 -22.12
C THR A 13 -16.03 -35.55 -21.49
N ALA A 14 -16.08 -35.53 -20.16
CA ALA A 14 -16.73 -34.47 -19.40
C ALA A 14 -15.98 -33.16 -19.66
N THR A 15 -16.50 -32.35 -20.58
CA THR A 15 -16.09 -30.97 -20.75
C THR A 15 -16.48 -30.21 -19.49
N LEU A 16 -15.50 -29.93 -18.63
CA LEU A 16 -15.61 -28.93 -17.58
C LEU A 16 -15.91 -27.60 -18.27
N VAL A 17 -17.19 -27.25 -18.37
CA VAL A 17 -17.60 -25.89 -18.70
C VAL A 17 -17.17 -25.02 -17.52
N PRO A 18 -16.23 -24.08 -17.67
CA PRO A 18 -15.90 -23.17 -16.59
C PRO A 18 -17.18 -22.42 -16.21
N GLY A 19 -17.60 -22.57 -14.94
CA GLY A 19 -18.73 -21.83 -14.40
C GLY A 19 -18.48 -20.33 -14.53
N PRO A 20 -19.54 -19.50 -14.62
CA PRO A 20 -19.36 -18.04 -14.67
C PRO A 20 -18.53 -17.59 -13.48
N ALA A 21 -17.48 -16.80 -13.72
CA ALA A 21 -16.73 -16.13 -12.68
C ALA A 21 -17.71 -15.24 -11.89
N ARG A 22 -17.86 -15.50 -10.60
CA ARG A 22 -18.70 -14.70 -9.71
C ARG A 22 -17.81 -13.99 -8.71
N ALA A 23 -17.80 -12.66 -8.78
CA ALA A 23 -17.27 -11.79 -7.74
C ALA A 23 -17.93 -12.12 -6.40
N GLY A 24 -17.11 -12.46 -5.41
CA GLY A 24 -17.50 -12.68 -4.02
C GLY A 24 -17.44 -11.38 -3.22
N VAL A 25 -18.47 -11.14 -2.40
CA VAL A 25 -18.44 -10.10 -1.36
C VAL A 25 -18.49 -10.79 -0.02
N PHE A 26 -17.41 -10.68 0.75
CA PHE A 26 -17.27 -11.32 2.05
C PHE A 26 -17.41 -10.26 3.15
N CYS A 27 -18.18 -10.57 4.19
CA CYS A 27 -18.22 -9.78 5.42
C CYS A 27 -17.59 -10.59 6.55
N VAL A 28 -16.53 -10.08 7.17
CA VAL A 28 -15.73 -10.82 8.15
C VAL A 28 -15.61 -10.06 9.46
N ARG A 29 -15.69 -10.79 10.58
CA ARG A 29 -15.82 -10.23 11.94
C ARG A 29 -14.73 -10.65 12.91
N ASN A 30 -13.90 -11.60 12.49
CA ASN A 30 -12.82 -12.15 13.30
C ASN A 30 -11.71 -12.72 12.42
N HIS A 31 -10.60 -13.09 13.07
CA HIS A 31 -9.43 -13.70 12.45
C HIS A 31 -9.78 -14.88 11.52
N THR A 32 -10.58 -15.84 12.00
CA THR A 32 -10.89 -17.06 11.26
C THR A 32 -11.70 -16.76 10.00
N GLU A 33 -12.73 -15.93 10.11
CA GLU A 33 -13.54 -15.50 8.96
C GLU A 33 -12.68 -14.73 7.94
N LEU A 34 -11.78 -13.86 8.39
CA LEU A 34 -10.87 -13.12 7.50
C LEU A 34 -9.96 -14.07 6.72
N GLN A 35 -9.29 -15.01 7.40
CA GLN A 35 -8.43 -15.96 6.70
C GLN A 35 -9.22 -16.86 5.75
N GLN A 36 -10.43 -17.30 6.12
CA GLN A 36 -11.31 -18.08 5.24
C GLN A 36 -11.71 -17.29 3.98
N ALA A 37 -12.06 -16.00 4.14
CA ALA A 37 -12.40 -15.13 3.01
C ALA A 37 -11.20 -14.92 2.08
N LEU A 38 -10.00 -14.68 2.62
CA LEU A 38 -8.76 -14.55 1.82
C LEU A 38 -8.48 -15.84 1.02
N THR A 39 -8.64 -17.01 1.65
CA THR A 39 -8.47 -18.30 0.97
C THR A 39 -9.53 -18.51 -0.11
N ALA A 40 -10.79 -18.15 0.13
CA ALA A 40 -11.85 -18.26 -0.86
C ALA A 40 -11.62 -17.33 -2.06
N ALA A 41 -11.26 -16.07 -1.80
CA ALA A 41 -10.94 -15.10 -2.84
C ALA A 41 -9.72 -15.54 -3.67
N ALA A 42 -8.67 -16.06 -3.04
CA ALA A 42 -7.48 -16.53 -3.75
C ALA A 42 -7.74 -17.71 -4.72
N ALA A 43 -8.82 -18.46 -4.51
CA ALA A 43 -9.27 -19.54 -5.38
C ALA A 43 -10.27 -19.09 -6.46
N SER A 44 -10.74 -17.84 -6.38
CA SER A 44 -11.75 -17.27 -7.27
C SER A 44 -11.09 -16.63 -8.49
N PRO A 45 -11.66 -16.80 -9.70
CA PRO A 45 -11.28 -16.01 -10.87
C PRO A 45 -12.05 -14.69 -10.95
N GLY A 46 -12.97 -14.42 -10.01
CA GLY A 46 -13.76 -13.19 -9.96
C GLY A 46 -13.06 -12.06 -9.21
N ASP A 47 -13.63 -10.86 -9.32
CA ASP A 47 -13.16 -9.68 -8.59
C ASP A 47 -13.80 -9.66 -7.21
N ASP A 48 -13.02 -9.96 -6.18
CA ASP A 48 -13.54 -10.18 -4.83
C ASP A 48 -13.33 -8.96 -3.92
N GLU A 49 -14.31 -8.73 -3.05
CA GLU A 49 -14.29 -7.70 -2.02
C GLU A 49 -14.42 -8.35 -0.64
N ILE A 50 -13.47 -8.09 0.25
CA ILE A 50 -13.49 -8.51 1.64
C ILE A 50 -13.69 -7.28 2.51
N ARG A 51 -14.89 -7.18 3.08
CA ARG A 51 -15.31 -6.15 4.04
C ARG A 51 -14.98 -6.62 5.45
N ILE A 52 -14.07 -5.92 6.09
CA ILE A 52 -13.63 -6.22 7.45
C ILE A 52 -14.37 -5.31 8.41
N ARG A 53 -15.10 -5.93 9.36
CA ARG A 53 -15.75 -5.18 10.42
C ARG A 53 -14.71 -4.43 11.28
N GLU A 54 -15.09 -3.30 11.84
CA GLU A 54 -14.31 -2.62 12.88
C GLU A 54 -13.97 -3.60 14.02
N GLY A 55 -12.75 -3.51 14.51
CA GLY A 55 -12.19 -4.42 15.50
C GLY A 55 -10.70 -4.71 15.30
N ILE A 56 -10.13 -5.51 16.21
CA ILE A 56 -8.73 -5.94 16.18
C ILE A 56 -8.68 -7.42 15.77
N TYR A 57 -7.86 -7.72 14.77
CA TYR A 57 -7.67 -9.03 14.17
C TYR A 57 -6.21 -9.41 14.35
N THR A 58 -5.90 -10.12 15.43
CA THR A 58 -4.52 -10.50 15.74
C THR A 58 -4.10 -11.79 15.05
N THR A 59 -2.86 -11.86 14.57
CA THR A 59 -2.26 -13.02 13.87
C THR A 59 -1.78 -14.13 14.82
N PHE A 60 -2.52 -14.46 15.88
CA PHE A 60 -2.12 -15.52 16.83
C PHE A 60 -1.89 -16.89 16.17
N ASN A 61 -2.53 -17.13 15.04
CA ASN A 61 -2.37 -18.36 14.25
C ASN A 61 -1.50 -18.17 13.01
N GLY A 62 -0.67 -17.13 12.99
CA GLY A 62 0.18 -16.76 11.87
C GLY A 62 -0.41 -15.65 10.99
N THR A 63 0.40 -15.22 10.03
CA THR A 63 0.11 -14.17 9.04
C THR A 63 -1.20 -14.42 8.29
N PHE A 64 -1.97 -13.35 8.04
CA PHE A 64 -3.08 -13.41 7.11
C PHE A 64 -2.56 -13.57 5.68
N THR A 65 -2.96 -14.64 5.00
CA THR A 65 -2.39 -15.01 3.69
C THR A 65 -3.44 -15.07 2.59
N TYR A 66 -3.13 -14.39 1.49
CA TYR A 66 -3.77 -14.51 0.19
C TYR A 66 -2.70 -14.95 -0.81
N ASN A 67 -2.85 -16.14 -1.37
CA ASN A 67 -1.91 -16.72 -2.33
C ASN A 67 -2.68 -17.21 -3.55
N ALA A 68 -2.79 -16.36 -4.57
CA ALA A 68 -3.61 -16.63 -5.75
C ALA A 68 -2.78 -17.07 -6.94
N GLN A 69 -3.36 -18.02 -7.70
CA GLN A 69 -2.90 -18.35 -9.06
C GLN A 69 -3.88 -17.83 -10.14
N THR A 70 -5.03 -17.29 -9.72
CA THR A 70 -6.05 -16.67 -10.56
C THR A 70 -5.84 -15.16 -10.58
N THR A 71 -6.21 -14.50 -11.68
CA THR A 71 -6.02 -13.04 -11.87
C THR A 71 -7.24 -12.22 -11.47
N GLY A 72 -8.10 -12.76 -10.60
CA GLY A 72 -9.21 -12.00 -10.02
C GLY A 72 -8.70 -10.82 -9.21
N TRP A 73 -9.45 -9.72 -9.18
CA TRP A 73 -9.10 -8.60 -8.33
C TRP A 73 -9.37 -8.93 -6.87
N LEU A 74 -8.66 -8.26 -5.97
CA LEU A 74 -8.89 -8.32 -4.54
C LEU A 74 -8.96 -6.91 -3.97
N TRP A 75 -10.03 -6.63 -3.21
CA TRP A 75 -10.14 -5.47 -2.36
C TRP A 75 -10.33 -5.89 -0.91
N LEU A 76 -9.36 -5.58 -0.06
CA LEU A 76 -9.44 -5.75 1.37
C LEU A 76 -9.72 -4.40 2.04
N ILE A 77 -10.92 -4.23 2.59
CA ILE A 77 -11.44 -2.92 3.02
C ILE A 77 -11.85 -2.96 4.49
N GLY A 78 -11.27 -2.09 5.32
CA GLY A 78 -11.66 -1.92 6.73
C GLY A 78 -12.72 -0.83 6.95
N GLY A 79 -13.07 -0.61 8.21
CA GLY A 79 -14.01 0.43 8.64
C GLY A 79 -15.49 0.08 8.45
N TRP A 80 -15.82 -1.20 8.25
CA TRP A 80 -17.21 -1.63 8.13
C TRP A 80 -17.86 -1.83 9.50
N TYR A 81 -19.11 -1.41 9.67
CA TYR A 81 -19.79 -1.54 10.95
C TYR A 81 -21.24 -1.99 10.81
N THR A 82 -21.75 -2.54 11.92
CA THR A 82 -23.07 -3.14 11.99
C THR A 82 -24.17 -2.08 11.98
N VAL A 83 -25.10 -2.17 11.04
CA VAL A 83 -26.36 -1.40 11.04
C VAL A 83 -27.51 -2.39 10.85
N ASP A 84 -28.53 -2.32 11.71
CA ASP A 84 -29.72 -3.19 11.67
C ASP A 84 -29.42 -4.69 11.56
N GLY A 85 -28.35 -5.15 12.24
CA GLY A 85 -27.95 -6.56 12.26
C GLY A 85 -27.12 -7.04 11.06
N ASN A 86 -26.80 -6.16 10.10
CA ASN A 86 -25.85 -6.46 9.02
C ASN A 86 -24.47 -5.89 9.37
N ASP A 87 -23.52 -6.78 9.65
CA ASP A 87 -22.16 -6.46 10.12
C ASP A 87 -21.29 -5.66 9.15
N CYS A 88 -21.63 -5.64 7.86
CA CYS A 88 -20.95 -4.84 6.83
C CYS A 88 -21.94 -4.00 6.03
N ALA A 89 -22.85 -3.33 6.74
CA ALA A 89 -23.88 -2.50 6.14
C ALA A 89 -23.35 -1.15 5.65
N GLN A 90 -22.47 -0.52 6.43
CA GLN A 90 -21.91 0.79 6.14
C GLN A 90 -20.42 0.82 6.43
N MET A 91 -19.71 1.70 5.73
CA MET A 91 -18.28 1.93 5.88
C MET A 91 -18.04 3.35 6.39
N ARG A 92 -17.10 3.51 7.33
CA ARG A 92 -16.54 4.80 7.72
C ARG A 92 -15.09 4.87 7.29
N MET A 93 -14.67 5.97 6.67
CA MET A 93 -13.31 6.22 6.18
C MET A 93 -12.30 6.58 7.29
N ASP A 94 -12.30 5.81 8.38
CA ASP A 94 -11.41 5.94 9.53
C ASP A 94 -10.55 4.68 9.66
N ALA A 95 -9.30 4.76 9.18
CA ALA A 95 -8.38 3.63 9.13
C ALA A 95 -7.97 3.09 10.51
N SER A 96 -8.23 3.84 11.59
CA SER A 96 -7.91 3.42 12.96
C SER A 96 -8.87 2.39 13.54
N ARG A 97 -10.02 2.16 12.88
CA ARG A 97 -11.12 1.34 13.43
C ARG A 97 -11.00 -0.15 13.14
N THR A 98 -10.34 -0.52 12.07
CA THR A 98 -10.02 -1.90 11.73
C THR A 98 -8.52 -2.08 11.82
N ILE A 99 -8.07 -2.92 12.76
CA ILE A 99 -6.64 -3.13 13.02
C ILE A 99 -6.33 -4.60 12.74
N LEU A 100 -5.45 -4.85 11.78
CA LEU A 100 -4.79 -6.14 11.62
C LEU A 100 -3.48 -6.06 12.42
N ASP A 101 -3.29 -6.97 13.36
CA ASP A 101 -2.23 -6.88 14.38
C ASP A 101 -1.31 -8.12 14.34
N GLY A 102 -0.02 -7.90 14.11
CA GLY A 102 1.02 -8.92 14.05
C GLY A 102 1.47 -9.47 15.41
N ALA A 103 1.07 -8.81 16.50
CA ALA A 103 1.47 -9.06 17.90
C ALA A 103 3.00 -9.13 18.13
N GLY A 104 3.80 -8.56 17.24
CA GLY A 104 5.26 -8.67 17.24
C GLY A 104 5.78 -10.09 16.99
N GLN A 105 4.96 -11.01 16.46
CA GLN A 105 5.31 -12.42 16.28
C GLN A 105 5.36 -12.85 14.82
N SER A 106 4.56 -12.22 13.95
CA SER A 106 4.50 -12.57 12.54
C SER A 106 4.22 -11.34 11.69
N ARG A 107 4.47 -11.43 10.38
CA ARG A 107 3.96 -10.42 9.44
C ARG A 107 2.45 -10.34 9.56
N VAL A 108 1.88 -9.15 9.38
CA VAL A 108 0.44 -8.97 9.50
C VAL A 108 -0.29 -9.59 8.30
N LEU A 109 0.09 -9.18 7.09
CA LEU A 109 -0.61 -9.54 5.86
C LEU A 109 0.37 -9.91 4.73
N GLN A 110 0.08 -10.99 4.00
CA GLN A 110 0.78 -11.38 2.79
C GLN A 110 -0.24 -11.59 1.66
N ILE A 111 -0.04 -10.88 0.55
CA ILE A 111 -0.81 -10.97 -0.69
C ILE A 111 0.16 -11.32 -1.82
N LEU A 112 0.12 -12.54 -2.32
CA LEU A 112 0.93 -12.99 -3.45
C LEU A 112 0.05 -13.42 -4.63
N LEU A 113 0.37 -12.91 -5.82
CA LEU A 113 -0.20 -13.33 -7.09
C LEU A 113 0.88 -14.02 -7.92
N MET A 114 0.73 -15.33 -8.11
CA MET A 114 1.67 -16.21 -8.80
C MET A 114 0.96 -17.08 -9.85
N PRO A 115 0.38 -16.47 -10.90
CA PRO A 115 -0.32 -17.21 -11.93
C PRO A 115 0.66 -18.00 -12.82
N PRO A 116 0.19 -18.95 -13.64
CA PRO A 116 1.03 -19.65 -14.60
C PRO A 116 1.79 -18.69 -15.53
N ALA A 117 3.00 -19.06 -15.94
CA ALA A 117 3.80 -18.26 -16.87
C ALA A 117 3.03 -18.00 -18.18
N GLY A 118 3.14 -16.78 -18.71
CA GLY A 118 2.39 -16.34 -19.89
C GLY A 118 0.97 -15.86 -19.61
N THR A 119 0.53 -15.84 -18.34
CA THR A 119 -0.74 -15.20 -17.96
C THR A 119 -0.66 -13.70 -18.25
N THR A 120 -1.52 -13.20 -19.14
CA THR A 120 -1.52 -11.79 -19.59
C THR A 120 -2.66 -10.97 -19.02
N GLN A 121 -3.61 -11.60 -18.32
CA GLN A 121 -4.74 -10.93 -17.70
C GLN A 121 -4.27 -9.95 -16.63
N SER A 122 -4.90 -8.78 -16.62
CA SER A 122 -4.62 -7.76 -15.62
C SER A 122 -5.32 -8.06 -14.30
N ALA A 123 -4.70 -7.67 -13.19
CA ALA A 123 -5.27 -7.80 -11.85
C ALA A 123 -5.04 -6.53 -11.02
N ARG A 124 -5.89 -6.29 -10.03
CA ARG A 124 -5.70 -5.25 -9.02
C ARG A 124 -5.83 -5.86 -7.63
N LEU A 125 -4.85 -5.58 -6.78
CA LEU A 125 -4.79 -6.03 -5.40
C LEU A 125 -4.72 -4.78 -4.52
N GLY A 126 -5.74 -4.55 -3.70
CA GLY A 126 -5.89 -3.34 -2.90
C GLY A 126 -6.11 -3.64 -1.42
N VAL A 127 -5.44 -2.86 -0.57
CA VAL A 127 -5.70 -2.79 0.87
C VAL A 127 -6.09 -1.35 1.18
N MET A 128 -7.25 -1.19 1.82
CA MET A 128 -7.85 0.13 2.03
C MET A 128 -8.44 0.30 3.43
N ASN A 129 -8.27 1.49 3.99
CA ASN A 129 -9.02 1.97 5.16
C ASN A 129 -8.87 1.07 6.40
N LEU A 130 -7.63 0.69 6.72
CA LEU A 130 -7.31 -0.11 7.90
C LEU A 130 -5.90 0.15 8.41
N THR A 131 -5.63 -0.33 9.62
CA THR A 131 -4.31 -0.29 10.26
C THR A 131 -3.62 -1.65 10.17
N LEU A 132 -2.34 -1.64 9.81
CA LEU A 132 -1.40 -2.76 9.85
C LEU A 132 -0.40 -2.46 10.97
N ALA A 133 -0.52 -3.17 12.09
CA ALA A 133 0.24 -2.87 13.30
C ALA A 133 1.06 -4.05 13.81
N ASN A 134 2.18 -3.75 14.47
CA ASN A 134 2.99 -4.71 15.23
C ASN A 134 3.41 -5.94 14.43
N GLY A 135 3.61 -5.80 13.12
CA GLY A 135 4.10 -6.85 12.25
C GLY A 135 5.57 -7.18 12.51
N TYR A 136 5.92 -8.45 12.39
CA TYR A 136 7.30 -8.91 12.52
C TYR A 136 7.67 -9.85 11.37
N GLY A 137 8.58 -9.41 10.50
CA GLY A 137 9.23 -10.24 9.50
C GLY A 137 10.52 -10.84 10.04
N ASP A 138 10.55 -12.17 10.19
CA ASP A 138 11.73 -12.89 10.65
C ASP A 138 12.96 -12.67 9.72
N PRO A 139 14.03 -12.02 10.22
CA PRO A 139 15.23 -11.76 9.43
C PRO A 139 16.03 -13.04 9.14
N ALA A 140 15.89 -14.11 9.93
CA ALA A 140 16.57 -15.38 9.68
C ALA A 140 16.02 -16.09 8.43
N THR A 141 14.77 -15.78 8.05
CA THR A 141 14.10 -16.30 6.86
C THR A 141 13.84 -15.22 5.79
N PHE A 142 14.49 -14.06 5.91
CA PHE A 142 14.40 -12.96 4.96
C PHE A 142 12.97 -12.44 4.71
N GLN A 143 12.11 -12.48 5.73
CA GLN A 143 10.72 -12.04 5.60
C GLN A 143 10.65 -10.52 5.52
N ARG A 144 10.18 -10.04 4.38
CA ARG A 144 9.94 -8.62 4.07
C ARG A 144 8.50 -8.24 4.37
N GLY A 145 8.21 -6.94 4.51
CA GLY A 145 6.84 -6.47 4.70
C GLY A 145 6.30 -6.87 6.07
N GLY A 146 6.88 -6.36 7.15
CA GLY A 146 6.43 -6.63 8.52
C GLY A 146 4.93 -6.38 8.66
N GLY A 147 4.47 -5.21 8.24
CA GLY A 147 3.06 -4.88 8.10
C GLY A 147 2.44 -5.67 6.95
N VAL A 148 2.80 -5.34 5.71
CA VAL A 148 2.25 -6.02 4.54
C VAL A 148 3.31 -6.38 3.51
N GLN A 149 3.22 -7.60 2.97
CA GLN A 149 3.89 -7.98 1.73
C GLN A 149 2.86 -8.12 0.61
N MET A 150 3.03 -7.36 -0.48
CA MET A 150 2.26 -7.53 -1.71
C MET A 150 3.20 -7.83 -2.88
N GLY A 151 3.04 -8.98 -3.49
CA GLY A 151 3.89 -9.45 -4.59
C GLY A 151 3.07 -9.94 -5.78
N SER A 152 3.35 -9.45 -6.99
CA SER A 152 2.86 -10.02 -8.24
C SER A 152 4.00 -10.49 -9.12
N TYR A 153 3.94 -11.76 -9.50
CA TYR A 153 4.87 -12.41 -10.42
C TYR A 153 4.24 -12.66 -11.79
N SER A 154 3.07 -12.06 -12.05
CA SER A 154 2.34 -12.15 -13.31
C SER A 154 3.10 -11.47 -14.46
N ASP A 155 2.98 -12.02 -15.67
CA ASP A 155 3.37 -11.34 -16.90
C ASP A 155 2.32 -10.28 -17.31
N GLY A 156 1.08 -10.46 -16.87
CA GLY A 156 0.00 -9.51 -17.01
C GLY A 156 0.17 -8.30 -16.09
N PHE A 157 -0.37 -7.16 -16.52
CA PHE A 157 -0.28 -5.92 -15.77
C PHE A 157 -1.01 -6.03 -14.42
N THR A 158 -0.28 -5.86 -13.32
CA THR A 158 -0.87 -5.90 -11.98
C THR A 158 -0.74 -4.57 -11.27
N GLU A 159 -1.83 -4.12 -10.65
CA GLU A 159 -1.81 -2.95 -9.79
C GLU A 159 -1.80 -3.35 -8.31
N LEU A 160 -0.91 -2.75 -7.51
CA LEU A 160 -0.86 -2.91 -6.05
C LEU A 160 -1.18 -1.58 -5.37
N TRP A 161 -2.25 -1.56 -4.58
CA TRP A 161 -2.76 -0.33 -3.96
C TRP A 161 -2.76 -0.45 -2.44
N LEU A 162 -2.07 0.49 -1.78
CA LEU A 162 -2.19 0.77 -0.35
C LEU A 162 -2.78 2.18 -0.19
N ASP A 163 -4.08 2.24 0.10
CA ASP A 163 -4.80 3.50 0.15
C ASP A 163 -5.45 3.71 1.51
N HIS A 164 -5.27 4.89 2.09
CA HIS A 164 -5.92 5.22 3.36
C HIS A 164 -5.56 4.24 4.47
N VAL A 165 -4.29 3.84 4.56
CA VAL A 165 -3.80 2.88 5.55
C VAL A 165 -2.91 3.54 6.59
N ILE A 166 -2.91 2.96 7.78
CA ILE A 166 -1.91 3.23 8.82
C ILE A 166 -1.02 2.01 8.93
N ALA A 167 0.26 2.11 8.59
CA ALA A 167 1.25 1.09 8.86
C ALA A 167 2.12 1.56 10.03
N THR A 168 2.09 0.86 11.17
CA THR A 168 2.81 1.33 12.35
C THR A 168 3.41 0.23 13.22
N HIS A 169 4.56 0.50 13.84
CA HIS A 169 5.26 -0.42 14.75
C HIS A 169 5.58 -1.79 14.11
N ASN A 170 5.79 -1.81 12.79
CA ASN A 170 6.14 -3.04 12.08
C ASN A 170 7.65 -3.15 11.87
N ASP A 171 8.22 -4.33 12.02
CA ASP A 171 9.63 -4.64 11.70
C ASP A 171 9.71 -5.71 10.61
N GLY A 172 10.65 -5.58 9.67
CA GLY A 172 10.84 -6.58 8.62
C GLY A 172 12.24 -6.57 8.01
N TYR A 173 12.62 -7.64 7.31
CA TYR A 173 13.94 -7.75 6.67
C TYR A 173 14.17 -6.71 5.56
N PHE A 174 13.11 -6.18 4.96
CA PHE A 174 13.10 -4.94 4.17
C PHE A 174 11.64 -4.49 4.14
N GLY A 175 11.39 -3.18 4.13
CA GLY A 175 10.03 -2.68 4.11
C GLY A 175 9.29 -3.05 5.39
N GLY A 176 9.72 -2.53 6.54
CA GLY A 176 9.06 -2.82 7.83
C GLY A 176 7.55 -2.64 7.77
N GLY A 177 7.11 -1.49 7.26
CA GLY A 177 5.69 -1.23 6.99
C GLY A 177 5.16 -2.04 5.79
N ALA A 178 5.81 -1.92 4.63
CA ALA A 178 5.37 -2.58 3.39
C ALA A 178 6.50 -3.07 2.47
N ASP A 179 6.34 -4.24 1.88
CA ASP A 179 7.14 -4.73 0.75
C ASP A 179 6.22 -4.89 -0.47
N LEU A 180 6.47 -4.11 -1.52
CA LEU A 180 5.62 -4.01 -2.71
C LEU A 180 6.44 -4.38 -3.95
N TYR A 181 6.11 -5.51 -4.55
CA TYR A 181 6.81 -6.04 -5.71
C TYR A 181 5.84 -6.34 -6.86
N ALA A 182 6.06 -5.75 -8.03
CA ALA A 182 5.34 -6.10 -9.25
C ALA A 182 6.31 -6.43 -10.39
N LYS A 183 6.19 -7.62 -10.98
CA LYS A 183 6.96 -8.01 -12.17
C LYS A 183 6.59 -7.16 -13.38
N ASN A 184 5.30 -6.99 -13.65
CA ASN A 184 4.78 -6.07 -14.65
C ASN A 184 3.60 -5.32 -14.02
N GLY A 185 3.71 -4.03 -13.76
CA GLY A 185 2.66 -3.40 -12.99
C GLY A 185 2.82 -1.94 -12.60
N PHE A 186 1.98 -1.59 -11.64
CA PHE A 186 1.85 -0.27 -11.04
C PHE A 186 1.71 -0.40 -9.53
N VAL A 187 2.36 0.49 -8.79
CA VAL A 187 2.27 0.54 -7.32
C VAL A 187 1.80 1.91 -6.87
N ARG A 188 0.84 1.93 -5.94
CA ARG A 188 0.35 3.15 -5.32
C ARG A 188 0.35 3.03 -3.80
N ILE A 189 0.91 4.04 -3.15
CA ILE A 189 0.70 4.34 -1.73
C ILE A 189 0.06 5.72 -1.67
N ALA A 190 -1.18 5.84 -1.19
CA ALA A 190 -1.81 7.15 -1.08
C ALA A 190 -2.63 7.35 0.20
N ASN A 191 -2.77 8.61 0.62
CA ASN A 191 -3.55 9.01 1.79
C ASN A 191 -3.16 8.23 3.05
N SER A 192 -1.89 7.87 3.21
CA SER A 192 -1.47 6.86 4.18
C SER A 192 -0.45 7.40 5.18
N LEU A 193 -0.45 6.82 6.38
CA LEU A 193 0.53 7.08 7.42
C LEU A 193 1.42 5.85 7.61
N PHE A 194 2.72 6.03 7.44
CA PHE A 194 3.74 5.05 7.77
C PHE A 194 4.56 5.61 8.91
N ASP A 195 4.41 5.03 10.09
CA ASP A 195 4.93 5.64 11.32
C ASP A 195 5.57 4.61 12.23
N HIS A 196 6.82 4.86 12.66
CA HIS A 196 7.56 3.97 13.55
C HIS A 196 7.66 2.54 12.98
N ASN A 197 8.05 2.41 11.71
CA ASN A 197 8.29 1.11 11.09
C ASN A 197 9.79 0.92 10.89
N ASP A 198 10.24 -0.29 11.15
CA ASP A 198 11.64 -0.62 11.29
C ASP A 198 12.08 -1.70 10.30
N ALA A 199 13.37 -1.66 9.98
CA ALA A 199 14.07 -2.78 9.36
C ALA A 199 15.31 -3.06 10.19
N SER A 200 15.11 -3.64 11.37
CA SER A 200 16.08 -3.68 12.47
C SER A 200 17.42 -4.30 12.09
N THR A 201 17.43 -5.20 11.10
CA THR A 201 18.65 -5.88 10.61
C THR A 201 19.19 -5.36 9.29
N THR A 202 18.49 -4.43 8.62
CA THR A 202 18.75 -4.03 7.23
C THR A 202 18.36 -2.57 6.95
N ALA A 203 17.47 -2.29 5.99
CA ALA A 203 17.11 -0.96 5.51
C ALA A 203 15.63 -0.91 5.06
N TYR A 204 15.17 0.29 4.69
CA TYR A 204 13.81 0.59 4.22
C TYR A 204 12.75 0.30 5.29
N GLY A 205 12.85 0.96 6.46
CA GLY A 205 11.94 0.75 7.58
C GLY A 205 10.47 0.96 7.20
N HIS A 206 10.15 1.94 6.33
CA HIS A 206 8.77 2.15 5.91
C HIS A 206 8.32 1.27 4.78
N ALA A 207 8.95 1.40 3.60
CA ALA A 207 8.51 0.65 2.43
C ALA A 207 9.68 0.28 1.52
N ALA A 208 9.67 -0.94 1.00
CA ALA A 208 10.52 -1.40 -0.09
C ALA A 208 9.65 -1.62 -1.33
N ILE A 209 9.93 -0.90 -2.42
CA ILE A 209 9.09 -0.92 -3.62
C ILE A 209 9.93 -1.31 -4.83
N THR A 210 9.43 -2.21 -5.67
CA THR A 210 10.04 -2.55 -6.96
C THR A 210 8.97 -2.86 -7.98
N VAL A 211 9.00 -2.12 -9.10
CA VAL A 211 8.26 -2.46 -10.31
C VAL A 211 9.31 -2.83 -11.36
N VAL A 212 9.31 -4.08 -11.82
CA VAL A 212 10.36 -4.58 -12.73
C VAL A 212 10.12 -4.10 -14.16
N ALA A 213 8.87 -4.06 -14.59
CA ALA A 213 8.44 -3.56 -15.88
C ALA A 213 7.04 -2.94 -15.77
N THR A 214 6.70 -2.11 -16.75
CA THR A 214 5.38 -1.48 -16.87
C THR A 214 5.11 -1.18 -18.36
N PRO A 215 3.85 -1.15 -18.82
CA PRO A 215 3.52 -0.68 -20.15
C PRO A 215 4.00 0.76 -20.40
N ALA A 216 4.44 1.07 -21.62
CA ALA A 216 5.01 2.38 -21.96
C ALA A 216 4.04 3.57 -21.76
N ASN A 217 2.73 3.31 -21.73
CA ASN A 217 1.69 4.31 -21.47
C ASN A 217 1.36 4.50 -19.98
N VAL A 218 1.99 3.76 -19.07
CA VAL A 218 1.81 3.87 -17.63
C VAL A 218 3.01 4.60 -17.04
N SER A 219 2.87 5.91 -16.88
CA SER A 219 3.86 6.77 -16.23
C SER A 219 3.15 7.88 -15.43
N PRO A 220 3.42 8.01 -14.13
CA PRO A 220 4.29 7.19 -13.29
C PRO A 220 3.76 5.76 -13.09
N ALA A 221 4.69 4.81 -12.91
CA ALA A 221 4.37 3.43 -12.55
C ALA A 221 4.46 3.18 -11.03
N ILE A 222 5.03 4.11 -10.29
CA ILE A 222 5.01 4.13 -8.82
C ILE A 222 4.53 5.50 -8.37
N ILE A 223 3.49 5.55 -7.54
CA ILE A 223 2.96 6.79 -6.95
C ILE A 223 2.99 6.70 -5.44
N ILE A 224 3.57 7.72 -4.82
CA ILE A 224 3.44 7.99 -3.39
C ILE A 224 2.78 9.36 -3.27
N ALA A 225 1.58 9.43 -2.69
CA ALA A 225 0.81 10.67 -2.65
C ALA A 225 0.14 10.92 -1.31
N ASN A 226 0.05 12.18 -0.87
CA ASN A 226 -0.70 12.57 0.34
C ASN A 226 -0.36 11.68 1.55
N SER A 227 0.93 11.37 1.76
CA SER A 227 1.35 10.38 2.75
C SER A 227 2.45 10.91 3.64
N THR A 228 2.52 10.41 4.87
CA THR A 228 3.60 10.74 5.81
C THR A 228 4.38 9.50 6.17
N PHE A 229 5.70 9.62 6.13
CA PHE A 229 6.68 8.59 6.46
C PHE A 229 7.55 9.10 7.60
N GLY A 230 7.18 8.69 8.81
CA GLY A 230 7.69 9.24 10.06
C GLY A 230 8.43 8.21 10.91
N ARG A 231 9.58 8.60 11.48
CA ARG A 231 10.21 7.87 12.59
C ARG A 231 10.69 6.47 12.23
N GLY A 232 11.04 6.20 10.97
CA GLY A 232 11.60 4.91 10.57
C GLY A 232 13.00 4.66 11.14
N ARG A 233 13.26 3.43 11.61
CA ARG A 233 14.58 3.00 12.08
C ARG A 233 15.05 1.74 11.34
N CYS A 234 16.36 1.53 11.31
CA CYS A 234 16.99 0.40 10.64
C CYS A 234 18.48 0.35 10.98
N ALA A 235 19.12 -0.81 10.76
CA ALA A 235 20.58 -0.93 10.90
C ALA A 235 21.35 -0.14 9.82
N GLY A 236 20.69 0.10 8.68
CA GLY A 236 21.32 0.57 7.44
C GLY A 236 21.95 -0.58 6.65
N ASN A 237 22.00 -0.43 5.33
CA ASN A 237 22.80 -1.29 4.47
C ASN A 237 23.53 -0.44 3.43
N GLY A 238 24.76 -0.05 3.75
CA GLY A 238 25.49 0.97 2.99
C GLY A 238 24.80 2.33 3.12
N THR A 239 24.42 2.92 1.98
CA THR A 239 23.69 4.19 1.92
C THR A 239 22.16 4.04 2.05
N ARG A 240 21.65 2.80 2.13
CA ARG A 240 20.22 2.53 2.26
C ARG A 240 19.74 2.88 3.66
N GLY A 241 18.86 3.86 3.77
CA GLY A 241 18.29 4.31 5.04
C GLY A 241 16.92 3.75 5.38
N CYS A 242 16.28 4.37 6.36
CA CYS A 242 15.14 3.78 7.08
C CYS A 242 13.78 4.32 6.63
N GLY A 243 13.75 5.24 5.67
CA GLY A 243 12.54 5.68 5.00
C GLY A 243 12.05 4.69 3.93
N VAL A 244 11.79 5.20 2.74
CA VAL A 244 11.29 4.41 1.59
C VAL A 244 12.43 4.07 0.63
N GLY A 245 12.55 2.80 0.24
CA GLY A 245 13.47 2.33 -0.80
C GLY A 245 12.74 1.95 -2.08
N VAL A 246 13.22 2.44 -3.22
CA VAL A 246 12.59 2.18 -4.53
C VAL A 246 13.62 1.70 -5.56
N GLY A 247 13.36 0.53 -6.15
CA GLY A 247 14.08 0.00 -7.31
C GLY A 247 13.42 0.46 -8.62
N LEU A 248 14.20 1.12 -9.48
CA LEU A 248 13.75 1.81 -10.70
C LEU A 248 14.54 1.31 -11.92
N PRO A 249 14.07 0.25 -12.60
CA PRO A 249 14.64 -0.17 -13.88
C PRO A 249 14.24 0.78 -15.02
N ALA A 250 14.83 0.60 -16.20
CA ALA A 250 14.53 1.43 -17.37
C ALA A 250 13.04 1.38 -17.72
N GLY A 251 12.46 2.55 -18.03
CA GLY A 251 11.04 2.70 -18.36
C GLY A 251 10.11 2.85 -17.14
N VAL A 252 10.59 2.66 -15.92
CA VAL A 252 9.81 2.89 -14.69
C VAL A 252 10.06 4.29 -14.15
N HIS A 253 8.97 5.00 -13.85
CA HIS A 253 8.98 6.34 -13.27
C HIS A 253 8.26 6.36 -11.92
N LEU A 254 8.92 6.92 -10.90
CA LEU A 254 8.36 7.24 -9.59
C LEU A 254 7.91 8.70 -9.54
N ALA A 255 6.70 8.94 -9.02
CA ALA A 255 6.24 10.27 -8.59
C ALA A 255 5.93 10.28 -7.09
N VAL A 256 6.51 11.24 -6.37
CA VAL A 256 6.19 11.54 -4.96
C VAL A 256 5.48 12.90 -4.89
N LEU A 257 4.27 12.94 -4.34
CA LEU A 257 3.40 14.12 -4.38
C LEU A 257 2.83 14.41 -2.99
N ASN A 258 2.76 15.67 -2.57
CA ASN A 258 2.10 16.07 -1.33
C ASN A 258 2.50 15.22 -0.11
N SER A 259 3.74 14.76 -0.06
CA SER A 259 4.17 13.76 0.93
C SER A 259 5.25 14.31 1.84
N LEU A 260 5.21 13.88 3.10
CA LEU A 260 6.08 14.40 4.16
C LEU A 260 6.93 13.27 4.74
N PHE A 261 8.24 13.46 4.73
CA PHE A 261 9.19 12.57 5.38
C PHE A 261 9.79 13.27 6.60
N HIS A 262 9.81 12.57 7.74
CA HIS A 262 10.19 13.19 9.00
C HIS A 262 10.85 12.21 9.95
N ASP A 263 12.00 12.63 10.50
CA ASP A 263 12.72 11.86 11.53
C ASP A 263 13.00 10.40 11.10
N ASN A 264 13.34 10.16 9.83
CA ASN A 264 13.81 8.83 9.40
C ASN A 264 15.32 8.74 9.59
N ALA A 265 15.78 7.62 10.15
CA ALA A 265 17.21 7.42 10.31
C ALA A 265 17.89 7.17 8.94
N ILE A 266 19.12 7.66 8.79
CA ILE A 266 20.01 7.51 7.62
C ILE A 266 19.51 8.21 6.34
N SER A 267 18.30 7.92 5.86
CA SER A 267 17.68 8.60 4.72
C SER A 267 16.16 8.44 4.69
N ASP A 268 15.49 9.42 4.08
CA ASP A 268 14.03 9.47 3.88
C ASP A 268 13.59 8.72 2.63
N LEU A 269 14.34 8.89 1.53
CA LEU A 269 14.07 8.25 0.26
C LEU A 269 15.36 7.71 -0.35
N ASN A 270 15.37 6.43 -0.70
CA ASN A 270 16.50 5.76 -1.34
C ASN A 270 16.12 5.31 -2.75
N LEU A 271 16.78 5.87 -3.76
CA LEU A 271 16.46 5.61 -5.17
C LEU A 271 17.56 4.80 -5.86
N GLU A 272 17.21 3.59 -6.31
CA GLU A 272 18.17 2.68 -6.93
C GLU A 272 17.79 2.34 -8.37
N GLY A 273 18.67 2.75 -9.29
CA GLY A 273 18.66 2.26 -10.66
C GLY A 273 19.11 0.82 -10.72
N MET A 274 18.56 0.05 -11.66
CA MET A 274 18.80 -1.39 -11.79
C MET A 274 19.76 -1.74 -12.94
N ALA A 275 20.56 -0.78 -13.43
CA ALA A 275 21.52 -1.02 -14.51
C ALA A 275 22.59 -2.07 -14.14
N VAL A 276 22.97 -2.17 -12.86
CA VAL A 276 23.97 -3.15 -12.38
C VAL A 276 23.55 -4.60 -12.60
N ILE A 277 22.24 -4.87 -12.66
CA ILE A 277 21.68 -6.19 -12.98
C ILE A 277 21.12 -6.27 -14.42
N GLY A 278 21.46 -5.31 -15.27
CA GLY A 278 21.08 -5.31 -16.70
C GLY A 278 19.66 -4.85 -17.00
N LEU A 279 18.92 -4.29 -16.05
CA LEU A 279 17.55 -3.78 -16.26
C LEU A 279 17.51 -2.27 -16.59
N GLY A 280 18.67 -1.62 -16.66
CA GLY A 280 18.79 -0.18 -16.90
C GLY A 280 18.31 0.68 -15.72
N ASN A 281 18.25 2.00 -15.94
CA ASN A 281 17.91 2.98 -14.92
C ASN A 281 16.61 3.70 -15.29
N GLY A 282 15.68 3.75 -14.33
CA GLY A 282 14.45 4.52 -14.42
C GLY A 282 14.67 5.97 -13.99
N SER A 283 13.58 6.62 -13.58
CA SER A 283 13.60 8.02 -13.15
C SER A 283 12.66 8.27 -11.97
N ALA A 284 12.91 9.35 -11.23
CA ALA A 284 12.08 9.77 -10.11
C ALA A 284 11.87 11.28 -10.12
N ALA A 285 10.66 11.70 -9.77
CA ALA A 285 10.32 13.09 -9.52
C ALA A 285 9.55 13.23 -8.20
N ALA A 286 9.69 14.41 -7.59
CA ALA A 286 8.89 14.80 -6.44
C ALA A 286 8.32 16.20 -6.67
N ASP A 287 7.08 16.42 -6.27
CA ASP A 287 6.45 17.74 -6.29
C ASP A 287 5.71 17.97 -4.97
N TYR A 288 5.69 19.22 -4.49
CA TYR A 288 4.99 19.62 -3.27
C TYR A 288 5.24 18.65 -2.10
N SER A 289 6.49 18.29 -1.86
CA SER A 289 6.85 17.25 -0.89
C SER A 289 8.06 17.67 -0.06
N LEU A 290 8.10 17.19 1.18
CA LEU A 290 9.24 17.36 2.09
C LEU A 290 10.04 16.06 2.12
N ILE A 291 11.24 16.07 1.53
CA ILE A 291 12.16 14.92 1.50
C ILE A 291 13.56 15.42 1.89
N PRO A 292 13.87 15.53 3.20
CA PRO A 292 15.11 16.14 3.67
C PRO A 292 16.39 15.39 3.27
N ILE A 293 16.37 14.05 3.31
CA ILE A 293 17.56 13.22 3.09
C ILE A 293 17.30 12.19 1.98
N LEU A 294 17.96 12.41 0.84
CA LEU A 294 17.98 11.47 -0.28
C LEU A 294 19.23 10.57 -0.23
N SER A 295 19.07 9.30 -0.59
CA SER A 295 20.17 8.37 -0.82
C SER A 295 19.95 7.54 -2.10
N GLY A 296 20.93 6.70 -2.44
CA GLY A 296 20.90 5.85 -3.64
C GLY A 296 21.77 6.38 -4.78
N ASN A 297 21.54 5.89 -6.00
CA ASN A 297 22.36 6.19 -7.18
C ASN A 297 21.60 6.91 -8.31
N LEU A 298 20.31 7.20 -8.12
CA LEU A 298 19.52 7.99 -9.06
C LEU A 298 19.24 9.39 -8.51
N PRO A 299 19.23 10.42 -9.38
CA PRO A 299 18.79 11.74 -8.99
C PRO A 299 17.28 11.78 -8.78
N LEU A 300 16.82 12.71 -7.92
CA LEU A 300 15.42 13.07 -7.77
C LEU A 300 15.18 14.44 -8.42
N ALA A 301 14.30 14.50 -9.41
CA ALA A 301 13.84 15.78 -9.97
C ALA A 301 12.76 16.37 -9.06
N ALA A 302 13.16 17.25 -8.14
CA ALA A 302 12.24 17.88 -7.19
C ALA A 302 11.78 19.28 -7.66
N THR A 303 10.47 19.52 -7.65
CA THR A 303 9.83 20.83 -7.83
C THR A 303 9.00 21.17 -6.60
N HIS A 304 8.80 22.47 -6.32
CA HIS A 304 8.10 22.94 -5.10
C HIS A 304 8.50 22.19 -3.83
N ALA A 305 9.80 21.89 -3.70
CA ALA A 305 10.31 21.12 -2.58
C ALA A 305 10.09 21.91 -1.28
N PHE A 306 9.44 21.29 -0.32
CA PHE A 306 9.30 21.85 1.00
C PHE A 306 10.63 21.74 1.76
N ALA A 307 10.83 22.64 2.71
CA ALA A 307 11.98 22.64 3.60
C ALA A 307 11.58 23.15 4.99
N GLY A 308 12.39 22.82 6.00
CA GLY A 308 12.14 23.23 7.38
C GLY A 308 11.23 22.26 8.15
N ASP A 309 10.79 22.70 9.33
CA ASP A 309 9.93 21.93 10.22
C ASP A 309 8.46 21.99 9.75
N PRO A 310 7.81 20.83 9.50
CA PRO A 310 6.37 20.76 9.24
C PRO A 310 5.49 21.31 10.37
N MET A 311 6.01 21.43 11.59
CA MET A 311 5.26 21.79 12.79
C MET A 311 4.10 20.82 13.06
N PHE A 312 4.42 19.53 13.13
CA PHE A 312 3.45 18.50 13.56
C PHE A 312 2.96 18.75 14.99
N VAL A 313 1.72 18.37 15.28
CA VAL A 313 1.12 18.52 16.62
C VAL A 313 1.95 17.77 17.66
N ASP A 314 2.14 16.46 17.48
CA ASP A 314 2.90 15.61 18.39
C ASP A 314 3.46 14.37 17.67
N PRO A 315 4.53 14.53 16.86
CA PRO A 315 5.08 13.43 16.06
C PRO A 315 5.67 12.32 16.94
N ALA A 316 6.13 12.64 18.16
CA ALA A 316 6.69 11.65 19.10
C ALA A 316 5.64 10.63 19.57
N ASN A 317 4.35 10.95 19.49
CA ASN A 317 3.24 10.04 19.81
C ASN A 317 2.37 9.71 18.58
N GLY A 318 2.91 9.88 17.36
CA GLY A 318 2.22 9.48 16.12
C GLY A 318 1.19 10.48 15.60
N ASN A 319 1.12 11.69 16.16
CA ASN A 319 0.21 12.73 15.69
C ASN A 319 0.90 13.65 14.67
N PHE A 320 0.82 13.23 13.41
CA PHE A 320 1.36 13.95 12.24
C PHE A 320 0.38 14.96 11.61
N ARG A 321 -0.64 15.40 12.35
CA ARG A 321 -1.43 16.56 11.91
C ARG A 321 -0.56 17.81 11.95
N LEU A 322 -0.71 18.68 10.96
CA LEU A 322 -0.07 19.99 10.96
C LEU A 322 -0.74 20.91 11.99
N ARG A 323 0.05 21.63 12.78
CA ARG A 323 -0.47 22.72 13.63
C ARG A 323 -0.97 23.87 12.74
N ASP A 324 -1.91 24.66 13.25
CA ASP A 324 -2.47 25.83 12.53
C ASP A 324 -1.41 26.86 12.08
N ALA A 325 -0.28 26.92 12.79
CA ALA A 325 0.83 27.81 12.46
C ALA A 325 1.85 27.18 11.48
N SER A 326 1.61 25.96 11.00
CA SER A 326 2.52 25.28 10.09
C SER A 326 2.66 26.06 8.78
N PRO A 327 3.89 26.20 8.25
CA PRO A 327 4.09 26.82 6.94
C PRO A 327 3.55 25.96 5.79
N LEU A 328 3.16 24.71 6.06
CA LEU A 328 2.72 23.75 5.04
C LEU A 328 1.20 23.69 4.89
N ILE A 329 0.44 24.43 5.70
CA ILE A 329 -1.01 24.53 5.55
C ILE A 329 -1.37 25.04 4.15
N ASN A 330 -2.26 24.32 3.47
CA ASN A 330 -2.77 24.62 2.13
C ASN A 330 -1.67 24.77 1.07
N GLN A 331 -0.51 24.14 1.24
CA GLN A 331 0.61 24.22 0.29
C GLN A 331 0.66 23.06 -0.71
N GLY A 332 -0.20 22.05 -0.60
CA GLY A 332 -0.18 20.89 -1.48
C GLY A 332 -0.87 21.13 -2.83
N LEU A 333 -0.55 20.27 -3.80
CA LEU A 333 -1.13 20.26 -5.14
C LEU A 333 -2.54 19.66 -5.14
N ALA A 334 -3.51 20.38 -5.70
CA ALA A 334 -4.86 19.88 -5.96
C ALA A 334 -5.42 20.46 -7.28
N PRO A 335 -6.02 19.64 -8.18
CA PRO A 335 -6.06 18.17 -8.14
C PRO A 335 -4.70 17.54 -8.51
N LEU A 336 -4.48 16.28 -8.11
CA LEU A 336 -3.30 15.52 -8.55
C LEU A 336 -3.41 15.10 -10.02
N PRO A 337 -2.31 15.09 -10.79
CA PRO A 337 -2.36 14.94 -12.25
C PRO A 337 -2.49 13.50 -12.76
N TYR A 338 -2.27 12.48 -11.93
CA TYR A 338 -2.12 11.10 -12.39
C TYR A 338 -3.33 10.21 -12.10
N TYR A 339 -3.86 10.26 -10.88
CA TYR A 339 -4.96 9.39 -10.45
C TYR A 339 -5.89 10.11 -9.50
N PRO A 340 -7.20 9.82 -9.57
CA PRO A 340 -8.13 10.29 -8.54
C PRO A 340 -7.77 9.62 -7.21
N LEU A 341 -7.59 10.46 -6.19
CA LEU A 341 -7.50 10.04 -4.80
C LEU A 341 -8.87 10.19 -4.13
N GLY A 342 -9.08 9.47 -3.02
CA GLY A 342 -10.28 9.63 -2.21
C GLY A 342 -10.45 11.09 -1.73
N SER A 343 -11.70 11.53 -1.59
CA SER A 343 -12.03 12.88 -1.14
C SER A 343 -11.88 13.08 0.37
N ALA A 344 -11.61 12.01 1.12
CA ALA A 344 -11.41 12.04 2.55
C ALA A 344 -9.92 11.96 2.91
N ASP A 345 -9.52 12.67 3.95
CA ASP A 345 -8.25 12.49 4.65
C ASP A 345 -8.33 11.33 5.65
N LEU A 346 -7.22 11.00 6.29
CA LEU A 346 -7.12 9.85 7.18
C LEU A 346 -8.02 9.92 8.43
N ASP A 347 -8.63 11.08 8.73
CA ASP A 347 -9.62 11.31 9.79
C ASP A 347 -11.08 11.31 9.29
N ALA A 348 -11.30 10.82 8.08
CA ALA A 348 -12.59 10.87 7.39
C ALA A 348 -13.10 12.30 7.14
N GLN A 349 -12.23 13.31 7.14
CA GLN A 349 -12.57 14.71 6.86
C GLN A 349 -12.37 15.04 5.39
N LEU A 350 -13.01 16.11 4.90
CA LEU A 350 -12.83 16.54 3.51
C LEU A 350 -11.37 16.94 3.27
N ARG A 351 -10.77 16.34 2.26
CA ARG A 351 -9.36 16.55 1.88
C ARG A 351 -9.12 17.93 1.26
N VAL A 352 -9.98 18.38 0.38
CA VAL A 352 -9.82 19.67 -0.31
C VAL A 352 -10.61 20.74 0.44
N ARG A 353 -9.92 21.75 0.98
CA ARG A 353 -10.54 22.91 1.62
C ARG A 353 -10.04 24.19 0.94
N PHE A 354 -10.98 25.07 0.58
CA PHE A 354 -10.66 26.36 -0.04
C PHE A 354 -9.74 26.25 -1.28
N ASP A 355 -10.00 25.23 -2.12
CA ASP A 355 -9.24 24.87 -3.32
C ASP A 355 -7.76 24.52 -3.09
N ALA A 356 -7.42 24.16 -1.85
CA ALA A 356 -6.08 23.71 -1.47
C ALA A 356 -6.16 22.44 -0.61
N VAL A 357 -4.99 21.83 -0.41
CA VAL A 357 -4.81 20.65 0.44
C VAL A 357 -3.54 20.82 1.27
N ASP A 358 -3.53 20.24 2.45
CA ASP A 358 -2.33 20.02 3.24
C ASP A 358 -1.55 18.82 2.69
N PRO A 359 -0.21 18.88 2.63
CA PRO A 359 0.60 17.70 2.38
C PRO A 359 0.57 16.74 3.60
N GLY A 360 0.86 15.45 3.36
CA GLY A 360 0.68 14.38 4.34
C GLY A 360 -0.72 13.77 4.28
N PRO A 361 -1.12 12.89 5.22
CA PRO A 361 -2.38 12.14 5.14
C PRO A 361 -3.57 12.84 5.80
N TYR A 362 -3.33 13.92 6.55
CA TYR A 362 -4.35 14.69 7.25
C TYR A 362 -4.57 16.05 6.59
N GLU A 363 -5.78 16.59 6.72
CA GLU A 363 -6.15 17.95 6.38
C GLU A 363 -6.49 18.70 7.67
N ASN A 364 -5.83 19.83 7.92
CA ASN A 364 -6.11 20.64 9.09
C ASN A 364 -7.53 21.22 8.99
N GLN A 365 -8.38 20.88 9.97
CA GLN A 365 -9.78 21.34 10.02
C GLN A 365 -9.98 22.61 10.87
N THR A 366 -9.02 22.96 11.72
CA THR A 366 -9.14 24.02 12.72
C THR A 366 -8.70 25.38 12.21
N TRP A 367 -7.85 25.42 11.20
CA TRP A 367 -7.45 26.64 10.53
C TRP A 367 -8.61 27.22 9.71
N ASP A 368 -8.96 28.48 10.00
CA ASP A 368 -10.04 29.22 9.35
C ASP A 368 -9.48 30.52 8.73
N ARG A 369 -9.84 30.78 7.46
CA ARG A 369 -9.43 31.99 6.72
C ARG A 369 -10.05 33.27 7.28
N ILE A 370 -11.06 33.18 8.14
CA ILE A 370 -11.78 34.35 8.70
C ILE A 370 -10.84 35.33 9.43
N PHE A 371 -9.69 34.89 9.93
CA PHE A 371 -8.77 35.76 10.70
C PHE A 371 -7.45 36.11 10.01
N VAL A 372 -7.18 35.60 8.80
CA VAL A 372 -5.90 35.86 8.09
C VAL A 372 -5.81 37.28 7.55
N ASN A 373 -6.94 37.94 7.29
CA ASN A 373 -6.99 39.31 6.75
C ASN A 373 -7.26 40.39 7.79
N GLY A 374 -7.14 40.11 9.09
CA GLY A 374 -7.21 41.12 10.14
C GLY A 374 -8.46 42.00 10.05
N PHE A 375 -9.57 41.56 10.64
CA PHE A 375 -10.54 42.54 11.12
C PHE A 375 -9.91 43.24 12.35
N ASP A 376 -9.07 44.23 12.09
CA ASP A 376 -8.87 45.33 13.03
C ASP A 376 -10.20 46.11 13.12
N PRO A 377 -10.76 46.36 14.32
CA PRO A 377 -11.86 47.30 14.48
C PRO A 377 -11.45 48.76 14.19
#